data_AF-A0A385SU31-F1
#
_entry.id   AF-A0A385SU31-F1
#
_cell.length_a   1.000
_cell.length_b   1.000
_cell.length_c   1.000
_cell.angle_alpha   90.00
_cell.angle_beta   90.00
_cell.angle_gamma   90.00
#
_symmetry.space_group_name_H-M   'P 1'
#
loop_
_entity.id
_entity.type
_entity.pdbx_description
1 polymer ?
#
loop_
_entity_poly.entity_id
_entity_poly.type
_entity_poly.pdbx_seq_one_letter_code
_entity_poly.pdbx_strand_id
1 'polypeptide(L)'
;MEQNPTRDLRLLKWYAAVSTVAILFLLYQSLQPKSTRLQLEELDVERVNVVEKDGTLKMVISNKQRQHPGLANFKPMPAREREAGMIFFNSSGDECGGLIYDGTRDEAGMVLSLDQFRNDQLMQLQYGQRTQGDSIRRNYGLRLWDRSDDFTLAQQLALVDSLQRLKQEDELNKQFKALREKGLLGVERMFAGKNDKGEVGLFIRDDKGRIRIKIYCDRQNNPRVMVVDEEGVEKGI
;
A
#
# COMPACT_ATOMS: atom_id res chain seq x y z
N MET A 1 -70.58 -38.88 -21.81
CA MET A 1 -70.03 -37.60 -21.33
C MET A 1 -70.11 -36.61 -22.48
N GLU A 2 -71.13 -35.76 -22.51
CA GLU A 2 -71.21 -34.70 -23.52
C GLU A 2 -70.10 -33.68 -23.25
N GLN A 3 -69.21 -33.50 -24.22
CA GLN A 3 -68.28 -32.38 -24.23
C GLN A 3 -69.11 -31.10 -24.35
N ASN A 4 -69.00 -30.22 -23.36
CA ASN A 4 -69.70 -28.94 -23.41
C ASN A 4 -68.76 -27.93 -24.10
N PRO A 5 -68.96 -27.61 -25.39
CA PRO A 5 -68.02 -26.83 -26.19
C PRO A 5 -67.76 -25.43 -25.60
N THR A 6 -68.69 -24.89 -24.82
CA THR A 6 -68.49 -23.61 -24.12
C THR A 6 -67.53 -23.70 -22.93
N ARG A 7 -67.45 -24.87 -22.25
CA ARG A 7 -66.47 -25.13 -21.18
C ARG A 7 -65.07 -25.29 -21.76
N ASP A 8 -64.94 -26.05 -22.84
CA ASP A 8 -63.65 -26.29 -23.51
C ASP A 8 -63.09 -25.00 -24.12
N LEU A 9 -63.95 -24.15 -24.69
CA LEU A 9 -63.57 -22.82 -25.18
C LEU A 9 -63.12 -21.89 -24.05
N ARG A 10 -63.78 -21.93 -22.88
CA ARG A 10 -63.36 -21.15 -21.69
C ARG A 10 -62.02 -21.63 -21.16
N LEU A 11 -61.81 -22.94 -21.09
CA LEU A 11 -60.52 -23.55 -20.73
C LEU A 11 -59.41 -23.11 -21.68
N LEU A 12 -59.65 -23.15 -23.00
CA LEU A 12 -58.68 -22.72 -24.00
C LEU A 12 -58.36 -21.22 -23.90
N LYS A 13 -59.36 -20.37 -23.64
CA LYS A 13 -59.16 -18.92 -23.42
C LYS A 13 -58.30 -18.66 -22.19
N TRP A 14 -58.55 -19.37 -21.09
CA TRP A 14 -57.73 -19.26 -19.88
C TRP A 14 -56.30 -19.75 -20.12
N TYR A 15 -56.15 -20.87 -20.82
CA TYR A 15 -54.84 -21.38 -21.21
C TYR A 15 -54.06 -20.37 -22.06
N ALA A 16 -54.70 -19.78 -23.07
CA ALA A 16 -54.08 -18.76 -23.92
C ALA A 16 -53.71 -17.49 -23.12
N ALA A 17 -54.58 -17.02 -22.22
CA ALA A 17 -54.29 -15.86 -21.38
C ALA A 17 -53.11 -16.12 -20.43
N VAL A 18 -53.11 -17.25 -19.73
CA VAL A 18 -52.04 -17.61 -18.78
C VAL A 18 -50.71 -17.83 -19.50
N SER A 19 -50.71 -18.55 -20.63
CA SER A 19 -49.49 -18.77 -21.42
C SER A 19 -48.94 -17.47 -22.00
N THR A 20 -49.79 -16.55 -22.45
CA THR A 20 -49.36 -15.22 -22.91
C THR A 20 -48.73 -14.42 -21.79
N VAL A 21 -49.32 -14.38 -20.59
CA VAL A 21 -48.76 -13.70 -19.43
C VAL A 21 -47.42 -14.33 -19.00
N ALA A 22 -47.32 -15.66 -19.01
CA ALA A 22 -46.08 -16.36 -18.69
C ALA A 22 -44.97 -16.04 -19.70
N ILE A 23 -45.28 -16.01 -21.00
CA ILE A 23 -44.31 -15.63 -22.04
C ILE A 23 -43.86 -14.17 -21.87
N LEU A 24 -44.80 -13.25 -21.64
CA LEU A 24 -44.47 -11.84 -21.40
C LEU A 24 -43.59 -11.66 -20.16
N PHE A 25 -43.85 -12.39 -19.09
CA PHE A 25 -43.02 -12.39 -17.89
C PHE A 25 -41.60 -12.90 -18.16
N LEU A 26 -41.46 -14.00 -18.91
CA LEU A 26 -40.14 -14.53 -19.28
C LEU A 26 -39.36 -13.57 -20.18
N LEU A 27 -40.04 -12.94 -21.15
CA LEU A 27 -39.43 -11.90 -22.00
C LEU A 27 -38.98 -10.70 -21.18
N TYR A 28 -39.81 -10.24 -20.24
CA TYR A 28 -39.46 -9.14 -19.34
C TYR A 28 -38.21 -9.47 -18.50
N GLN A 29 -38.12 -10.68 -17.93
CA GLN A 29 -36.95 -11.13 -17.16
C GLN A 29 -35.68 -11.24 -18.03
N SER A 30 -35.81 -11.65 -19.29
CA SER A 30 -34.69 -11.76 -20.23
C SER A 30 -34.13 -10.39 -20.65
N LEU A 31 -35.00 -9.38 -20.73
CA LEU A 31 -34.67 -8.00 -21.10
C LEU A 31 -34.11 -7.18 -19.93
N GLN A 32 -34.19 -7.68 -18.69
CA GLN A 32 -33.56 -6.99 -17.56
C GLN A 32 -32.04 -6.91 -17.78
N PRO A 33 -31.41 -5.75 -17.59
CA PRO A 33 -29.97 -5.62 -17.70
C PRO A 33 -29.32 -6.56 -16.69
N LYS A 34 -28.65 -7.62 -17.17
CA LYS A 34 -27.85 -8.48 -16.33
C LYS A 34 -26.76 -7.62 -15.71
N SER A 35 -26.69 -7.62 -14.39
CA SER A 35 -25.57 -7.06 -13.65
C SER A 35 -24.27 -7.55 -14.28
N THR A 36 -23.45 -6.63 -14.80
CA THR A 36 -22.10 -6.91 -15.33
C THR A 36 -21.09 -7.27 -14.23
N ARG A 37 -21.57 -7.57 -13.02
CA ARG A 37 -20.74 -7.93 -11.87
C ARG A 37 -20.46 -9.42 -11.89
N LEU A 38 -19.18 -9.75 -11.79
CA LEU A 38 -18.71 -11.10 -11.58
C LEU A 38 -18.97 -11.50 -10.11
N GLN A 39 -19.64 -12.62 -9.90
CA GLN A 39 -19.79 -13.25 -8.59
C GLN A 39 -19.03 -14.56 -8.60
N LEU A 40 -18.13 -14.74 -7.64
CA LEU A 40 -17.30 -15.92 -7.48
C LEU A 40 -17.35 -16.32 -6.00
N GLU A 41 -17.31 -17.63 -5.74
CA GLU A 41 -17.12 -18.15 -4.38
C GLU A 41 -15.66 -18.01 -3.95
N GLU A 42 -14.73 -18.33 -4.85
CA GLU A 42 -13.28 -18.27 -4.64
C GLU A 42 -12.56 -17.84 -5.93
N LEU A 43 -11.38 -17.22 -5.79
CA LEU A 43 -10.57 -16.75 -6.91
C LEU A 43 -9.08 -17.04 -6.66
N ASP A 44 -8.59 -18.11 -7.28
CA ASP A 44 -7.17 -18.47 -7.30
C ASP A 44 -6.46 -17.84 -8.50
N VAL A 45 -5.66 -16.82 -8.22
CA VAL A 45 -4.88 -16.09 -9.24
C VAL A 45 -3.55 -15.63 -8.68
N GLU A 46 -2.56 -15.48 -9.54
CA GLU A 46 -1.27 -14.91 -9.16
C GLU A 46 -1.32 -13.39 -9.03
N ARG A 47 -2.25 -12.73 -9.73
CA ARG A 47 -2.37 -11.28 -9.82
C ARG A 47 -3.76 -10.80 -10.24
N VAL A 48 -4.23 -9.75 -9.57
CA VAL A 48 -5.41 -8.95 -9.93
C VAL A 48 -4.94 -7.52 -10.24
N ASN A 49 -5.39 -6.98 -11.36
CA ASN A 49 -5.25 -5.56 -11.70
C ASN A 49 -6.62 -4.88 -11.59
N VAL A 50 -6.70 -3.79 -10.84
CA VAL A 50 -7.85 -2.87 -10.87
C VAL A 50 -7.49 -1.71 -11.77
N VAL A 51 -8.31 -1.50 -12.80
CA VAL A 51 -8.09 -0.50 -13.85
C VAL A 51 -9.33 0.37 -14.04
N GLU A 52 -9.13 1.60 -14.49
CA GLU A 52 -10.18 2.49 -14.99
C GLU A 52 -10.71 2.00 -16.35
N LYS A 53 -11.80 2.62 -16.83
CA LYS A 53 -12.39 2.31 -18.15
C LYS A 53 -11.43 2.51 -19.32
N ASP A 54 -10.48 3.44 -19.19
CA ASP A 54 -9.46 3.74 -20.20
C ASP A 54 -8.21 2.84 -20.10
N GLY A 55 -8.19 1.91 -19.14
CA GLY A 55 -7.07 1.02 -18.88
C GLY A 55 -6.04 1.54 -17.87
N THR A 56 -6.23 2.75 -17.31
CA THR A 56 -5.33 3.30 -16.30
C THR A 56 -5.30 2.41 -15.05
N LEU A 57 -4.12 1.97 -14.63
CA LEU A 57 -3.93 1.13 -13.45
C LEU A 57 -4.20 1.91 -12.15
N LYS A 58 -4.96 1.32 -11.22
CA LYS A 58 -5.29 1.89 -9.90
C LYS A 58 -4.81 1.06 -8.73
N MET A 59 -4.79 -0.25 -8.89
CA MET A 59 -4.32 -1.16 -7.85
C MET A 59 -3.82 -2.46 -8.46
N VAL A 60 -2.80 -3.04 -7.85
CA VAL A 60 -2.33 -4.40 -8.14
C VAL A 60 -2.34 -5.19 -6.86
N ILE A 61 -2.96 -6.37 -6.86
CA ILE A 61 -2.78 -7.38 -5.81
C ILE A 61 -2.05 -8.54 -6.47
N SER A 62 -0.91 -8.98 -5.93
CA SER A 62 -0.16 -10.08 -6.55
C SER A 62 0.77 -10.81 -5.59
N ASN A 63 1.18 -12.01 -6.00
CA ASN A 63 2.32 -12.71 -5.42
C ASN A 63 3.65 -11.97 -5.71
N LYS A 64 4.74 -12.46 -5.09
CA LYS A 64 6.11 -11.93 -5.24
C LYS A 64 6.59 -11.91 -6.69
N GLN A 65 6.36 -12.99 -7.44
CA GLN A 65 6.89 -13.16 -8.80
C GLN A 65 6.23 -12.23 -9.83
N ARG A 66 4.97 -11.85 -9.61
CA ARG A 66 4.19 -11.01 -10.54
C ARG A 66 3.95 -9.59 -10.05
N GLN A 67 4.68 -9.18 -9.03
CA GLN A 67 4.57 -7.85 -8.43
C GLN A 67 4.90 -6.75 -9.42
N HIS A 68 4.18 -5.63 -9.30
CA HIS A 68 4.42 -4.46 -10.13
C HIS A 68 5.68 -3.72 -9.67
N PRO A 69 6.61 -3.31 -10.57
CA PRO A 69 7.85 -2.63 -10.18
C PRO A 69 7.59 -1.25 -9.56
N GLY A 70 6.46 -0.64 -9.95
CA GLY A 70 6.05 0.72 -9.60
C GLY A 70 5.93 1.58 -10.86
N LEU A 71 5.26 2.72 -10.75
CA LEU A 71 5.20 3.73 -11.80
C LEU A 71 5.63 5.08 -11.21
N ALA A 72 6.32 5.88 -12.03
CA ALA A 72 6.57 7.28 -11.76
C ALA A 72 6.38 8.08 -13.07
N ASN A 73 5.50 9.08 -13.05
CA ASN A 73 5.03 9.84 -14.19
C ASN A 73 4.61 8.93 -15.35
N PHE A 74 3.77 7.92 -15.08
CA PHE A 74 3.34 6.87 -16.02
C PHE A 74 4.45 5.98 -16.60
N LYS A 75 5.71 6.12 -16.16
CA LYS A 75 6.81 5.28 -16.62
C LYS A 75 7.09 4.16 -15.62
N PRO A 76 7.31 2.92 -16.08
CA PRO A 76 7.79 1.84 -15.22
C PRO A 76 9.06 2.22 -14.48
N MET A 77 9.06 2.00 -13.18
CA MET A 77 10.30 2.01 -12.40
C MET A 77 11.19 0.81 -12.77
N PRO A 78 12.51 0.87 -12.51
CA PRO A 78 13.38 -0.28 -12.66
C PRO A 78 12.83 -1.51 -11.93
N ALA A 79 13.07 -2.69 -12.50
CA ALA A 79 12.68 -3.94 -11.86
C ALA A 79 13.37 -4.07 -10.50
N ARG A 80 12.60 -4.46 -9.49
CA ARG A 80 13.07 -4.70 -8.12
C ARG A 80 12.33 -5.89 -7.53
N GLU A 81 13.02 -6.66 -6.70
CA GLU A 81 12.36 -7.68 -5.90
C GLU A 81 11.52 -7.02 -4.81
N ARG A 82 10.27 -7.47 -4.70
CA ARG A 82 9.29 -6.98 -3.73
C ARG A 82 8.41 -8.14 -3.31
N GLU A 83 8.02 -8.17 -2.05
CA GLU A 83 7.15 -9.22 -1.54
C GLU A 83 5.73 -9.14 -2.12
N ALA A 84 4.98 -10.23 -1.89
CA ALA A 84 3.56 -10.27 -2.21
C ALA A 84 2.80 -9.15 -1.48
N GLY A 85 1.75 -8.66 -2.12
CA GLY A 85 1.00 -7.55 -1.55
C GLY A 85 0.12 -6.80 -2.53
N MET A 86 -0.29 -5.63 -2.10
CA MET A 86 -1.18 -4.69 -2.76
C MET A 86 -0.46 -3.36 -3.00
N ILE A 87 -0.44 -2.85 -4.23
CA ILE A 87 0.19 -1.58 -4.60
C ILE A 87 -0.88 -0.65 -5.17
N PHE A 88 -0.88 0.61 -4.75
CA PHE A 88 -1.84 1.62 -5.19
C PHE A 88 -1.21 2.59 -6.19
N PHE A 89 -2.03 3.06 -7.13
CA PHE A 89 -1.63 4.04 -8.15
C PHE A 89 -2.60 5.22 -8.17
N ASN A 90 -2.05 6.43 -8.23
CA ASN A 90 -2.83 7.66 -8.30
C ASN A 90 -3.30 7.96 -9.75
N SER A 91 -4.10 9.01 -9.93
CA SER A 91 -4.58 9.43 -11.27
C SER A 91 -3.51 10.03 -12.18
N SER A 92 -2.34 10.37 -11.63
CA SER A 92 -1.15 10.77 -12.40
C SER A 92 -0.27 9.57 -12.78
N GLY A 93 -0.73 8.35 -12.49
CA GLY A 93 -0.02 7.13 -12.83
C GLY A 93 1.26 6.93 -12.03
N ASP A 94 1.35 7.48 -10.81
CA ASP A 94 2.43 7.17 -9.87
C ASP A 94 1.98 6.08 -8.89
N GLU A 95 2.90 5.20 -8.50
CA GLU A 95 2.76 4.42 -7.27
C GLU A 95 2.62 5.39 -6.08
N CYS A 96 1.61 5.18 -5.23
CA CYS A 96 1.33 6.06 -4.09
C CYS A 96 1.22 5.32 -2.76
N GLY A 97 1.96 4.22 -2.64
CA GLY A 97 1.98 3.35 -1.47
C GLY A 97 1.47 1.95 -1.72
N GLY A 98 1.42 1.16 -0.67
CA GLY A 98 1.04 -0.25 -0.76
C GLY A 98 1.07 -0.96 0.58
N LEU A 99 0.53 -2.17 0.59
CA LEU A 99 0.63 -3.13 1.67
C LEU A 99 1.44 -4.32 1.17
N ILE A 100 2.60 -4.56 1.77
CA ILE A 100 3.38 -5.78 1.55
C ILE A 100 3.44 -6.57 2.85
N TYR A 101 3.38 -7.89 2.73
CA TYR A 101 3.44 -8.79 3.86
C TYR A 101 4.12 -10.08 3.41
N ASP A 102 5.11 -10.53 4.17
CA ASP A 102 5.64 -11.88 4.01
C ASP A 102 6.17 -12.45 5.33
N GLY A 103 6.38 -13.76 5.37
CA GLY A 103 6.98 -14.43 6.50
C GLY A 103 7.48 -15.83 6.20
N THR A 104 8.69 -16.10 6.66
CA THR A 104 9.31 -17.42 6.72
C THR A 104 9.53 -17.82 8.18
N ARG A 105 10.19 -18.97 8.40
CA ARG A 105 10.60 -19.41 9.74
C ARG A 105 11.58 -18.43 10.40
N ASP A 106 12.43 -17.80 9.61
CA ASP A 106 13.57 -17.02 10.12
C ASP A 106 13.27 -15.52 10.18
N GLU A 107 12.31 -15.05 9.39
CA GLU A 107 11.95 -13.64 9.32
C GLU A 107 10.47 -13.44 8.97
N ALA A 108 9.90 -12.33 9.41
CA ALA A 108 8.57 -11.91 8.98
C ALA A 108 8.51 -10.39 8.94
N GLY A 109 7.68 -9.86 8.05
CA GLY A 109 7.57 -8.42 7.86
C GLY A 109 6.23 -8.01 7.28
N MET A 110 5.81 -6.81 7.66
CA MET A 110 4.67 -6.14 7.05
C MET A 110 4.98 -4.65 6.97
N VAL A 111 4.63 -4.06 5.83
CA VAL A 111 4.67 -2.61 5.65
C VAL A 111 3.40 -2.17 4.95
N LEU A 112 2.63 -1.30 5.59
CA LEU A 112 1.65 -0.45 4.94
C LEU A 112 2.28 0.93 4.74
N SER A 113 2.51 1.33 3.49
CA SER A 113 3.07 2.62 3.13
C SER A 113 2.05 3.55 2.48
N LEU A 114 2.18 4.83 2.80
CA LEU A 114 1.47 5.91 2.16
C LEU A 114 2.51 6.91 1.65
N ASP A 115 2.55 7.11 0.34
CA ASP A 115 3.54 7.96 -0.30
C ASP A 115 3.01 9.39 -0.46
N GLN A 116 3.90 10.39 -0.35
CA GLN A 116 3.57 11.75 -0.75
C GLN A 116 3.42 11.81 -2.28
N PHE A 117 2.55 12.67 -2.80
CA PHE A 117 2.41 12.86 -4.23
C PHE A 117 3.77 13.16 -4.90
N ARG A 118 4.16 12.35 -5.89
CA ARG A 118 5.45 12.41 -6.62
C ARG A 118 6.71 12.25 -5.77
N ASN A 119 6.55 11.89 -4.51
CA ASN A 119 7.65 11.57 -3.62
C ASN A 119 7.42 10.17 -3.02
N ASP A 120 8.28 9.81 -2.10
CA ASP A 120 8.29 8.49 -1.48
C ASP A 120 7.55 8.56 -0.11
N GLN A 121 7.64 7.54 0.76
CA GLN A 121 6.76 7.39 1.93
C GLN A 121 6.66 8.58 2.89
N LEU A 122 5.46 9.13 3.06
CA LEU A 122 5.13 10.09 4.12
C LEU A 122 4.84 9.39 5.45
N MET A 123 4.21 8.22 5.39
CA MET A 123 3.81 7.44 6.56
C MET A 123 3.96 5.94 6.30
N GLN A 124 4.38 5.19 7.32
CA GLN A 124 4.37 3.74 7.30
C GLN A 124 3.94 3.15 8.63
N LEU A 125 3.07 2.14 8.58
CA LEU A 125 2.91 1.17 9.66
C LEU A 125 3.78 -0.03 9.34
N GLN A 126 4.71 -0.37 10.23
CA GLN A 126 5.71 -1.39 10.01
C GLN A 126 5.69 -2.45 11.10
N TYR A 127 6.00 -3.68 10.70
CA TYR A 127 6.36 -4.79 11.57
C TYR A 127 7.56 -5.51 10.95
N GLY A 128 8.51 -5.90 11.78
CA GLY A 128 9.65 -6.72 11.41
C GLY A 128 10.00 -7.70 12.52
N GLN A 129 10.32 -8.92 12.12
CA GLN A 129 10.75 -9.99 12.99
C GLN A 129 11.96 -10.69 12.37
N ARG A 130 12.97 -10.99 13.19
CA ARG A 130 14.10 -11.81 12.79
C ARG A 130 14.49 -12.77 13.90
N THR A 131 14.65 -14.04 13.55
CA THR A 131 15.20 -15.08 14.40
C THR A 131 16.73 -15.03 14.35
N GLN A 132 17.37 -15.03 15.52
CA GLN A 132 18.83 -15.04 15.68
C GLN A 132 19.18 -16.07 16.76
N GLY A 133 19.59 -17.27 16.34
CA GLY A 133 19.73 -18.41 17.24
C GLY A 133 18.38 -18.74 17.89
N ASP A 134 18.37 -18.89 19.22
CA ASP A 134 17.16 -19.17 20.00
C ASP A 134 16.33 -17.92 20.34
N SER A 135 16.75 -16.75 19.88
CA SER A 135 16.10 -15.48 20.20
C SER A 135 15.38 -14.87 19.01
N ILE A 136 14.20 -14.31 19.24
CA ILE A 136 13.42 -13.57 18.23
C ILE A 136 13.50 -12.08 18.55
N ARG A 137 14.01 -11.29 17.61
CA ARG A 137 13.96 -9.82 17.67
C ARG A 137 12.76 -9.32 16.89
N ARG A 138 12.03 -8.37 17.47
CA ARG A 138 10.86 -7.73 16.85
C ARG A 138 10.96 -6.23 16.96
N ASN A 139 10.69 -5.55 15.85
CA ASN A 139 10.41 -4.12 15.79
C ASN A 139 9.02 -3.93 15.16
N TYR A 140 8.35 -2.86 15.54
CA TYR A 140 7.06 -2.51 14.96
C TYR A 140 6.70 -1.09 15.34
N GLY A 141 5.86 -0.43 14.55
CA GLY A 141 5.36 0.88 14.89
C GLY A 141 4.93 1.71 13.70
N LEU A 142 4.49 2.92 14.00
CA LEU A 142 4.19 3.98 13.05
C LEU A 142 5.42 4.87 12.86
N ARG A 143 5.79 5.14 11.61
CA ARG A 143 6.79 6.12 11.21
C ARG A 143 6.16 7.20 10.36
N LEU A 144 6.56 8.44 10.61
CA LEU A 144 6.17 9.63 9.84
C LEU A 144 7.43 10.35 9.35
N TRP A 145 7.40 10.82 8.11
CA TRP A 145 8.47 11.59 7.50
C TRP A 145 7.94 12.94 7.01
N ASP A 146 8.80 13.95 7.06
CA ASP A 146 8.65 15.15 6.26
C ASP A 146 9.45 14.99 4.97
N ARG A 147 8.88 15.44 3.85
CA ARG A 147 9.49 15.34 2.52
C ARG A 147 9.24 16.62 1.72
N SER A 148 10.26 17.07 1.00
CA SER A 148 10.20 18.27 0.18
C SER A 148 9.52 18.00 -1.16
N ASP A 149 8.67 18.92 -1.61
CA ASP A 149 8.09 18.91 -2.96
C ASP A 149 9.11 19.35 -4.05
N ASP A 150 10.20 20.01 -3.65
CA ASP A 150 11.20 20.57 -4.57
C ASP A 150 12.16 19.52 -5.15
N PHE A 151 12.22 18.32 -4.55
CA PHE A 151 13.07 17.22 -5.01
C PHE A 151 12.33 15.88 -5.00
N THR A 152 11.62 15.63 -6.09
CA THR A 152 10.75 14.47 -6.30
C THR A 152 11.51 13.14 -6.34
N LEU A 153 10.79 12.03 -6.17
CA LEU A 153 11.34 10.69 -6.27
C LEU A 153 11.94 10.41 -7.66
N ALA A 154 11.30 10.91 -8.72
CA ALA A 154 11.82 10.75 -10.08
C ALA A 154 13.19 11.43 -10.26
N GLN A 155 13.39 12.61 -9.67
CA GLN A 155 14.69 13.31 -9.69
C GLN A 155 15.74 12.57 -8.85
N GLN A 156 15.36 12.03 -7.69
CA GLN A 156 16.24 11.20 -6.87
C GLN A 156 16.72 9.96 -7.63
N LEU A 157 15.80 9.24 -8.29
CA LEU A 157 16.12 8.05 -9.09
C LEU A 157 17.04 8.39 -10.29
N ALA A 158 16.77 9.50 -10.99
CA ALA A 158 17.62 9.94 -12.09
C ALA A 158 19.05 10.29 -11.64
N LEU A 159 19.18 10.93 -10.47
CA LEU A 159 20.48 11.23 -9.87
C LEU A 159 21.26 9.94 -9.57
N VAL A 160 20.63 8.98 -8.88
CA VAL A 160 21.25 7.70 -8.52
C VAL A 160 21.69 6.94 -9.77
N ASP A 161 20.80 6.79 -10.76
CA ASP A 161 21.10 6.09 -12.01
C ASP A 161 22.27 6.74 -12.76
N SER A 162 22.33 8.08 -12.81
CA SER A 162 23.42 8.79 -13.48
C SER A 162 24.79 8.53 -12.83
N LEU A 163 24.86 8.54 -11.50
CA LEU A 163 26.13 8.41 -10.77
C LEU A 163 26.57 6.96 -10.63
N GLN A 164 25.63 6.01 -10.53
CA GLN A 164 25.94 4.58 -10.53
C GLN A 164 26.53 4.11 -11.87
N ARG A 165 25.99 4.59 -13.00
CA ARG A 165 26.55 4.30 -14.34
C ARG A 165 27.98 4.80 -14.50
N LEU A 166 28.32 5.91 -13.83
CA LEU A 166 29.65 6.50 -13.82
C LEU A 166 30.57 5.88 -12.75
N LYS A 167 30.08 4.96 -11.91
CA LYS A 167 30.79 4.37 -10.76
C LYS A 167 31.34 5.43 -9.79
N GLN A 168 30.61 6.53 -9.60
CA GLN A 168 31.02 7.66 -8.77
C GLN A 168 30.33 7.62 -7.39
N GLU A 169 30.64 6.60 -6.59
CA GLU A 169 30.00 6.42 -5.26
C GLU A 169 30.31 7.57 -4.28
N ASP A 170 31.54 8.10 -4.30
CA ASP A 170 31.93 9.21 -3.42
C ASP A 170 31.16 10.50 -3.77
N GLU A 171 30.97 10.77 -5.06
CA GLU A 171 30.21 11.93 -5.52
C GLU A 171 28.72 11.77 -5.22
N LEU A 172 28.17 10.55 -5.33
CA LEU A 172 26.81 10.23 -4.90
C LEU A 172 26.61 10.56 -3.41
N ASN A 173 27.51 10.10 -2.55
CA ASN A 173 27.44 10.37 -1.12
C ASN A 173 27.53 11.88 -0.82
N LYS A 174 28.41 12.59 -1.52
CA LYS A 174 28.56 14.04 -1.38
C LYS A 174 27.30 14.80 -1.81
N GLN A 175 26.68 14.44 -2.92
CA GLN A 175 25.45 15.08 -3.40
C GLN A 175 24.27 14.79 -2.47
N PHE A 176 24.10 13.55 -2.02
CA PHE A 176 23.06 13.20 -1.03
C PHE A 176 23.24 13.95 0.28
N LYS A 177 24.48 14.15 0.74
CA LYS A 177 24.77 14.99 1.91
C LYS A 177 24.32 16.44 1.68
N ALA A 178 24.68 17.03 0.54
CA ALA A 178 24.30 18.40 0.20
C ALA A 178 22.77 18.56 0.07
N LEU A 179 22.07 17.58 -0.52
CA LEU A 179 20.61 17.59 -0.60
C LEU A 179 19.96 17.50 0.79
N ARG A 180 20.50 16.67 1.68
CA ARG A 180 20.05 16.58 3.07
C ARG A 180 20.23 17.90 3.82
N GLU A 181 21.39 18.55 3.67
CA GLU A 181 21.67 19.86 4.30
C GLU A 181 20.74 20.96 3.79
N LYS A 182 20.27 20.86 2.55
CA LYS A 182 19.27 21.75 1.95
C LYS A 182 17.81 21.39 2.30
N GLY A 183 17.57 20.33 3.07
CA GLY A 183 16.22 19.86 3.41
C GLY A 183 15.46 19.25 2.22
N LEU A 184 16.16 18.82 1.17
CA LEU A 184 15.54 18.26 -0.05
C LEU A 184 15.34 16.75 0.02
N LEU A 185 15.86 16.08 1.04
CA LEU A 185 15.66 14.65 1.28
C LEU A 185 14.68 14.43 2.43
N GLY A 186 13.97 13.31 2.40
CA GLY A 186 13.04 12.93 3.46
C GLY A 186 13.73 12.75 4.82
N VAL A 187 13.06 13.22 5.87
CA VAL A 187 13.54 13.15 7.25
C VAL A 187 12.47 12.51 8.12
N GLU A 188 12.83 11.48 8.89
CA GLU A 188 11.90 10.89 9.86
C GLU A 188 11.57 11.93 10.93
N ARG A 189 10.29 12.27 11.09
CA ARG A 189 9.81 13.24 12.06
C ARG A 189 9.36 12.58 13.35
N MET A 190 8.75 11.41 13.23
CA MET A 190 8.18 10.70 14.37
C MET A 190 8.28 9.18 14.19
N PHE A 191 8.60 8.50 15.27
CA PHE A 191 8.42 7.06 15.40
C PHE A 191 7.64 6.76 16.67
N ALA A 192 6.63 5.90 16.58
CA ALA A 192 5.87 5.40 17.71
C ALA A 192 5.81 3.86 17.64
N GLY A 193 6.47 3.17 18.57
CA GLY A 193 6.52 1.71 18.61
C GLY A 193 7.76 1.14 19.27
N LYS A 194 8.06 -0.13 18.99
CA LYS A 194 9.25 -0.84 19.46
C LYS A 194 10.39 -0.74 18.47
N ASN A 195 11.50 -0.12 18.87
CA ASN A 195 12.69 0.00 18.03
C ASN A 195 13.65 -1.20 18.18
N ASP A 196 14.73 -1.21 17.39
CA ASP A 196 15.74 -2.28 17.39
C ASP A 196 16.58 -2.36 18.68
N LYS A 197 16.58 -1.27 19.46
CA LYS A 197 17.18 -1.27 20.80
C LYS A 197 16.28 -1.99 21.80
N GLY A 198 15.03 -2.27 21.47
CA GLY A 198 14.03 -2.87 22.35
C GLY A 198 13.32 -1.85 23.23
N GLU A 199 13.50 -0.56 22.96
CA GLU A 199 12.74 0.52 23.61
C GLU A 199 11.36 0.59 22.96
N VAL A 200 10.31 0.78 23.77
CA VAL A 200 8.93 0.96 23.29
C VAL A 200 8.46 2.36 23.66
N GLY A 201 8.11 3.18 22.68
CA GLY A 201 7.69 4.55 22.97
C GLY A 201 7.52 5.45 21.75
N LEU A 202 7.53 6.75 22.03
CA LEU A 202 7.40 7.86 21.09
C LEU A 202 8.74 8.61 20.99
N PHE A 203 9.21 8.80 19.76
CA PHE A 203 10.48 9.43 19.44
C PHE A 203 10.24 10.52 18.40
N ILE A 204 10.43 11.78 18.78
CA ILE A 204 10.17 12.95 17.94
C ILE A 204 11.52 13.58 17.58
N ARG A 205 11.65 13.94 16.31
CA ARG A 205 12.86 14.57 15.75
C ARG A 205 12.57 16.00 15.30
N ASP A 206 13.63 16.79 15.18
CA ASP A 206 13.60 18.08 14.49
C ASP A 206 13.58 17.89 12.96
N ASP A 207 13.57 19.01 12.23
CA ASP A 207 13.51 19.09 10.77
C ASP A 207 14.80 18.58 10.10
N LYS A 208 15.86 18.41 10.89
CA LYS A 208 17.15 17.83 10.50
C LYS A 208 17.26 16.34 10.90
N GLY A 209 16.22 15.77 11.50
CA GLY A 209 16.17 14.35 11.90
C GLY A 209 16.87 14.06 13.22
N ARG A 210 17.25 15.09 13.98
CA ARG A 210 17.86 14.96 15.31
C ARG A 210 16.77 14.74 16.35
N ILE A 211 16.89 13.72 17.19
CA ILE A 211 15.92 13.45 18.26
C ILE A 211 15.86 14.65 19.23
N ARG A 212 14.66 15.07 19.57
CA ARG A 212 14.38 16.14 20.54
C ARG A 212 13.57 15.66 21.74
N ILE A 213 12.70 14.69 21.53
CA ILE A 213 11.86 14.15 22.60
C ILE A 213 11.86 12.63 22.49
N LYS A 214 12.07 11.96 23.62
CA LYS A 214 11.83 10.51 23.78
C LYS A 214 10.91 10.30 24.97
N ILE A 215 9.82 9.57 24.77
CA ILE A 215 8.92 9.10 25.84
C ILE A 215 8.80 7.59 25.67
N TYR A 216 9.47 6.79 26.51
CA TYR A 216 9.61 5.36 26.24
C TYR A 216 9.85 4.52 27.50
N CYS A 217 9.58 3.23 27.40
CA CYS A 217 10.07 2.22 28.32
C CYS A 217 11.35 1.60 27.75
N ASP A 218 12.41 1.53 28.57
CA ASP A 218 13.65 0.86 28.18
C ASP A 218 13.51 -0.67 28.21
N ARG A 219 14.59 -1.39 27.85
CA ARG A 219 14.57 -2.87 27.80
C ARG A 219 14.35 -3.52 29.17
N GLN A 220 14.58 -2.78 30.25
CA GLN A 220 14.39 -3.19 31.63
C GLN A 220 13.01 -2.75 32.16
N ASN A 221 12.14 -2.23 31.29
CA ASN A 221 10.82 -1.68 31.60
C ASN A 221 10.82 -0.44 32.49
N ASN A 222 11.93 0.29 32.60
CA ASN A 222 11.91 1.57 33.31
C ASN A 222 11.31 2.66 32.40
N PRO A 223 10.37 3.48 32.90
CA PRO A 223 9.86 4.62 32.15
C PRO A 223 10.92 5.72 32.06
N ARG A 224 11.03 6.35 30.89
CA ARG A 224 11.97 7.44 30.58
C ARG A 224 11.26 8.53 29.81
N VAL A 225 11.56 9.78 30.17
CA VAL A 225 11.21 10.97 29.40
C VAL A 225 12.49 11.77 29.24
N MET A 226 12.87 12.05 28.00
CA MET A 226 14.06 12.83 27.68
C MET A 226 13.68 13.97 26.75
N VAL A 227 14.10 15.18 27.09
CA VAL A 227 14.05 16.35 26.21
C VAL A 227 15.49 16.75 25.91
N VAL A 228 15.80 16.98 24.64
CA VAL A 228 17.16 17.22 24.17
C VAL A 228 17.20 18.54 23.43
N ASP A 229 18.20 19.38 23.70
CA ASP A 229 18.42 20.63 22.98
C ASP A 229 19.05 20.43 21.59
N GLU A 230 19.45 21.53 20.95
CA GLU A 230 20.01 21.49 19.60
C GLU A 230 21.39 20.84 19.54
N GLU A 231 22.14 20.94 20.62
CA GLU A 231 23.48 20.42 20.81
C GLU A 231 23.49 18.94 21.22
N GLY A 232 22.32 18.38 21.56
CA GLY A 232 22.21 16.98 21.97
C GLY A 232 22.29 16.78 23.48
N VAL A 233 22.21 17.84 24.27
CA VAL A 233 22.28 17.80 25.73
C VAL A 233 20.88 17.59 26.30
N GLU A 234 20.75 16.60 27.17
CA GLU A 234 19.51 16.32 27.89
C GLU A 234 19.18 17.48 28.85
N LYS A 235 17.94 17.98 28.75
CA LYS A 235 17.37 18.93 29.70
C LYS A 235 16.54 18.14 30.71
N GLY A 236 16.78 18.40 32.00
CA GLY A 236 15.86 17.98 33.05
C GLY A 236 14.49 18.64 32.83
N ILE A 237 13.44 17.86 33.04
CA ILE A 237 12.04 18.33 33.02
C ILE A 237 11.66 18.82 34.41
#